data_AF-U1PD42-F1
#
_entry.id   AF-U1PD42-F1
#
_cell.length_a   1.000
_cell.length_b   1.000
_cell.length_c   1.000
_cell.angle_alpha   90.00
_cell.angle_beta   90.00
_cell.angle_gamma   90.00
#
_symmetry.space_group_name_H-M   'P 1'
#
loop_
_entity.id
_entity.type
_entity.pdbx_description
1 polymer ?
#
loop_
_entity_poly.entity_id
_entity_poly.type
_entity_poly.pdbx_seq_one_letter_code
_entity_poly.pdbx_strand_id
1 'polypeptide(L)'
;MISVSISKSTRVTDKGQVTIPEDLRKEYDREPGDEVIWIDTEEGIVIKKRTRNRGRGIVFSSDTPQKAREEVADELIERARDRRDRNYEK
;
A
#
# COMPACT_ATOMS: atom_id res chain seq x y z
N MET A 1 -22.33 -19.05 0.00
CA MET A 1 -21.09 -19.32 0.76
C MET A 1 -20.89 -18.17 1.72
N ILE A 2 -20.96 -18.42 3.03
CA ILE A 2 -20.70 -17.38 4.03
C ILE A 2 -19.18 -17.26 4.13
N SER A 3 -18.64 -16.15 3.65
CA SER A 3 -17.24 -15.81 3.91
C SER A 3 -17.12 -15.50 5.39
N VAL A 4 -16.59 -16.44 6.18
CA VAL A 4 -16.29 -16.20 7.59
C VAL A 4 -15.05 -15.32 7.62
N SER A 5 -15.21 -14.03 7.86
CA SER A 5 -14.07 -13.17 8.16
C SER A 5 -13.52 -13.55 9.53
N ILE A 6 -12.24 -13.88 9.59
CA ILE A 6 -11.56 -14.11 10.87
C ILE A 6 -11.49 -12.75 11.58
N SER A 7 -12.29 -12.55 12.63
CA SER A 7 -12.24 -11.34 13.44
C SER A 7 -11.23 -11.50 14.57
N LYS A 8 -10.31 -10.53 14.68
CA LYS A 8 -9.35 -10.41 15.79
C LYS A 8 -9.55 -9.04 16.43
N SER A 9 -9.47 -8.98 17.76
CA SER A 9 -9.54 -7.71 18.49
C SER A 9 -8.17 -7.38 19.09
N THR A 10 -7.81 -6.11 19.02
CA THR A 10 -6.57 -5.57 19.61
C THR A 10 -6.90 -4.30 20.37
N ARG A 11 -6.32 -4.14 21.55
CA ARG A 11 -6.51 -2.93 22.35
C ARG A 11 -5.63 -1.80 21.82
N VAL A 12 -6.20 -0.61 21.71
CA VAL A 12 -5.45 0.61 21.42
C VAL A 12 -4.61 0.96 22.65
N THR A 13 -3.31 1.18 22.45
CA THR A 13 -2.39 1.64 23.48
C THR A 13 -2.72 3.07 23.93
N ASP A 14 -2.14 3.51 25.04
CA ASP A 14 -2.21 4.89 25.53
C ASP A 14 -1.78 5.94 24.49
N LYS A 15 -0.84 5.56 23.62
CA LYS A 15 -0.34 6.38 22.50
C LYS A 15 -1.18 6.29 21.23
N GLY A 16 -2.33 5.63 21.25
CA GLY A 16 -3.18 5.48 20.06
C GLY A 16 -2.68 4.45 19.05
N GLN A 17 -1.66 3.65 19.36
CA GLN A 17 -1.13 2.62 18.47
C GLN A 17 -1.93 1.31 18.59
N VAL A 18 -2.06 0.60 17.48
CA VAL A 18 -2.59 -0.77 17.41
C VAL A 18 -1.51 -1.71 16.88
N THR A 19 -1.48 -2.93 17.40
CA THR A 19 -0.54 -3.96 16.94
C THR A 19 -1.25 -4.86 15.94
N ILE A 20 -0.65 -5.12 14.78
CA ILE A 20 -1.19 -6.10 13.82
C ILE A 20 -0.84 -7.52 14.31
N PRO A 21 -1.83 -8.39 14.55
CA PRO A 21 -1.60 -9.80 14.90
C PRO A 21 -0.64 -10.51 13.93
N GLU A 22 0.17 -11.43 14.45
CA GLU A 22 1.24 -12.09 13.67
C GLU A 22 0.71 -12.87 12.46
N ASP A 23 -0.41 -13.57 12.62
CA ASP A 23 -1.11 -14.30 11.57
C ASP A 23 -1.51 -13.35 10.42
N LEU A 24 -2.10 -12.20 10.74
CA LEU A 24 -2.46 -11.19 9.73
C LEU A 24 -1.23 -10.53 9.09
N ARG A 25 -0.13 -10.35 9.84
CA ARG A 25 1.13 -9.86 9.26
C ARG A 25 1.70 -10.82 8.23
N LYS A 26 1.66 -12.13 8.51
CA LYS A 26 2.12 -13.16 7.57
C LYS A 26 1.20 -13.27 6.36
N GLU A 27 -0.12 -13.28 6.57
CA GLU A 27 -1.11 -13.38 5.48
C GLU A 27 -1.00 -12.21 4.51
N TYR A 28 -0.80 -10.99 5.03
CA TYR A 28 -0.74 -9.77 4.22
C TYR A 28 0.67 -9.26 3.92
N ASP A 29 1.70 -10.09 4.16
CA ASP A 29 3.10 -9.81 3.89
C ASP A 29 3.54 -8.43 4.41
N ARG A 30 3.44 -8.25 5.74
CA ARG A 30 3.71 -7.00 6.46
C ARG A 30 4.91 -7.09 7.38
N GLU A 31 5.87 -6.23 7.09
CA GLU A 31 7.10 -6.09 7.84
C GLU A 31 7.13 -4.79 8.65
N PRO A 32 7.89 -4.73 9.76
CA PRO A 32 8.15 -3.46 10.45
C PRO A 32 8.71 -2.41 9.47
N GLY A 33 8.11 -1.22 9.46
CA GLY A 33 8.49 -0.14 8.53
C GLY A 33 7.60 -0.04 7.29
N ASP A 34 6.71 -1.00 7.04
CA ASP A 34 5.67 -0.87 6.02
C ASP A 34 4.73 0.30 6.34
N GLU A 35 4.54 1.18 5.35
CA GLU A 35 3.56 2.26 5.43
C GLU A 35 2.15 1.75 5.08
N VAL A 36 1.15 2.29 5.77
CA VAL A 36 -0.26 1.99 5.52
C VAL A 36 -1.05 3.26 5.26
N ILE A 37 -2.15 3.13 4.52
CA ILE A 37 -3.11 4.19 4.27
C ILE A 37 -4.38 3.88 5.06
N TRP A 38 -4.89 4.88 5.75
CA TRP A 38 -6.17 4.85 6.47
C TRP A 38 -7.23 5.48 5.56
N ILE A 39 -8.35 4.78 5.38
CA ILE A 39 -9.47 5.24 4.57
C ILE A 39 -10.70 5.22 5.46
N ASP A 40 -11.34 6.38 5.60
CA ASP A 40 -12.61 6.53 6.29
C ASP A 40 -13.75 6.13 5.33
N THR A 41 -14.59 5.19 5.75
CA THR A 41 -15.75 4.72 4.99
C THR A 41 -16.98 4.70 5.88
N GLU A 42 -18.16 4.60 5.27
CA GLU A 42 -19.44 4.58 6.01
C GLU A 42 -19.57 3.39 6.97
N GLU A 43 -18.85 2.29 6.72
CA GLU A 43 -18.84 1.08 7.55
C GLU A 43 -17.70 1.07 8.58
N GLY A 44 -16.82 2.07 8.55
CA GLY A 44 -15.70 2.23 9.45
C GLY A 44 -14.36 2.46 8.74
N ILE A 45 -13.28 2.11 9.41
CA ILE A 45 -11.92 2.43 8.94
C ILE A 45 -11.32 1.23 8.22
N VAL A 46 -10.85 1.45 6.99
CA VAL A 46 -10.10 0.45 6.22
C VAL A 46 -8.62 0.81 6.19
N ILE A 47 -7.76 -0.15 6.54
CA ILE A 47 -6.30 -0.01 6.49
C ILE A 47 -5.77 -0.78 5.28
N LYS A 48 -5.05 -0.12 4.38
CA LYS A 48 -4.45 -0.73 3.18
C LYS A 48 -2.93 -0.56 3.14
N LYS A 49 -2.22 -1.47 2.45
CA LYS A 49 -0.78 -1.27 2.16
C LYS A 49 -0.62 0.01 1.38
N ARG A 50 0.33 0.86 1.77
CA ARG A 50 0.77 1.94 0.90
C ARG A 50 1.58 1.32 -0.22
N THR A 51 0.91 1.00 -1.34
CA THR A 51 1.61 0.65 -2.56
C THR A 51 2.37 1.87 -3.06
N ARG A 52 3.68 1.91 -2.79
CA ARG A 52 4.61 2.70 -3.60
C ARG A 52 4.49 2.13 -5.00
N ASN A 53 3.89 2.88 -5.89
CA ASN A 53 3.59 2.47 -7.25
C ASN A 53 4.90 2.41 -8.06
N ARG A 54 5.81 1.48 -7.71
CA ARG A 54 7.00 1.20 -8.50
C ARG A 54 6.55 0.42 -9.74
N GLY A 55 6.07 1.15 -10.75
CA GLY A 55 5.82 0.62 -12.10
C GLY A 55 4.63 -0.33 -12.30
N ARG A 56 3.68 -0.46 -11.36
CA ARG A 56 2.47 -1.28 -11.61
C ARG A 56 1.64 -0.68 -12.75
N GLY A 57 1.39 -1.49 -13.78
CA GLY A 57 0.67 -1.12 -15.00
C GLY A 57 1.57 -0.87 -16.21
N ILE A 58 2.90 -0.89 -16.05
CA ILE A 58 3.82 -0.77 -17.17
C ILE A 58 4.02 -2.15 -17.80
N VAL A 59 3.50 -2.33 -19.02
CA VAL A 59 3.76 -3.51 -19.84
C VAL A 59 5.02 -3.24 -20.64
N PHE A 60 6.08 -3.97 -20.34
CA PHE A 60 7.30 -3.96 -21.14
C PHE A 60 7.30 -5.17 -22.09
N SER A 61 7.84 -5.00 -23.29
CA SER A 61 8.17 -6.13 -24.14
C SER A 61 9.18 -7.05 -23.44
N SER A 62 9.11 -8.36 -23.71
CA SER A 62 10.03 -9.36 -23.15
C SER A 62 11.50 -9.00 -23.37
N ASP A 63 11.79 -8.34 -24.49
CA ASP A 63 13.13 -8.03 -24.97
C ASP A 63 13.69 -6.72 -24.41
N THR A 64 12.91 -5.99 -23.60
CA THR A 64 13.38 -4.74 -22.97
C THR A 64 14.44 -5.07 -21.90
N PRO A 65 15.66 -4.50 -21.99
CA PRO A 65 16.70 -4.70 -20.98
C PRO A 65 16.27 -4.22 -19.59
N GLN A 66 16.66 -4.95 -18.55
CA GLN A 66 16.30 -4.65 -17.14
C GLN A 66 16.60 -3.20 -16.74
N LYS A 67 17.79 -2.69 -17.12
CA LYS A 67 18.20 -1.32 -16.84
C LYS A 67 17.24 -0.28 -17.44
N ALA A 68 16.78 -0.50 -18.67
CA ALA A 68 15.83 0.40 -19.32
C ALA A 68 14.43 0.33 -18.67
N ARG A 69 14.03 -0.84 -18.14
CA ARG A 69 12.79 -0.97 -17.38
C ARG A 69 12.83 -0.20 -16.07
N GLU A 70 13.97 -0.22 -15.39
CA GLU A 70 14.18 0.51 -14.13
C GLU A 70 14.18 2.02 -14.34
N GLU A 71 14.90 2.52 -15.35
CA GLU A 71 14.91 3.95 -15.70
C GLU A 71 13.50 4.49 -16.04
N VAL A 72 12.73 3.72 -16.83
CA VAL A 72 11.34 4.10 -17.18
C VAL A 72 10.41 4.03 -15.97
N ALA A 73 10.58 3.04 -15.10
CA ALA A 73 9.80 2.94 -13.87
C ALA A 73 10.06 4.13 -12.94
N ASP A 74 11.32 4.54 -12.79
CA ASP A 74 11.72 5.68 -11.95
C ASP A 74 11.16 7.00 -12.49
N GLU A 75 11.25 7.27 -13.80
CA GLU A 75 10.66 8.47 -14.40
C GLU A 75 9.13 8.54 -14.19
N LEU A 76 8.44 7.41 -14.38
CA LEU A 76 6.99 7.36 -14.22
C LEU A 76 6.56 7.52 -12.75
N ILE A 77 7.38 7.06 -11.80
CA ILE A 77 7.16 7.30 -10.37
C ILE A 77 7.26 8.79 -10.07
N GLU A 78 8.29 9.47 -10.58
CA GLU A 78 8.46 10.92 -10.38
C GLU A 78 7.27 11.70 -10.93
N ARG A 79 6.87 11.46 -12.19
CA ARG A 79 5.69 12.11 -12.78
C ARG A 79 4.40 11.85 -11.99
N ALA A 80 4.24 10.64 -11.45
CA ALA A 80 3.08 10.28 -10.64
C ALA A 80 3.11 10.89 -9.23
N ARG A 81 4.27 11.29 -8.71
CA ARG A 81 4.39 12.08 -7.47
C ARG A 81 3.99 13.53 -7.73
N ASP A 82 4.57 14.17 -8.74
CA ASP A 82 4.26 15.55 -9.11
C ASP A 82 2.77 15.78 -9.39
N ARG A 83 2.11 14.83 -10.06
CA ARG A 83 0.67 14.92 -10.33
C ARG A 83 -0.16 14.79 -9.05
N ARG A 84 0.30 14.03 -8.06
CA ARG A 84 -0.40 13.84 -6.79
C ARG A 84 -0.25 15.07 -5.90
N ASP A 85 0.94 15.63 -5.81
CA ASP A 85 1.19 16.80 -4.94
C ASP A 85 0.33 18.00 -5.40
N ARG A 86 0.21 18.22 -6.71
CA ARG A 86 -0.70 19.25 -7.27
C ARG A 86 -2.20 19.01 -7.00
N ASN A 87 -2.60 17.77 -6.73
CA ASN A 87 -4.01 17.45 -6.44
C ASN A 87 -4.38 17.66 -4.97
N TYR A 88 -3.40 17.83 -4.06
CA TYR A 88 -3.63 18.09 -2.63
C TYR A 88 -3.47 19.57 -2.23
N GLU A 89 -3.12 20.46 -3.18
CA GLU A 89 -3.02 21.92 -2.97
C GLU A 89 -4.34 22.68 -3.24
N LYS A 90 -5.50 22.00 -3.28
CA LYS A 90 -6.83 22.63 -3.42
C LYS A 90 -7.80 22.24 -2.32
#